data_AF-A0A537P106-F1
#
_entry.id   AF-A0A537P106-F1
#
_cell.length_a   1.000
_cell.length_b   1.000
_cell.length_c   1.000
_cell.angle_alpha   90.00
_cell.angle_beta   90.00
_cell.angle_gamma   90.00
#
_symmetry.space_group_name_H-M   'P 1'
#
loop_
_entity.id
_entity.type
_entity.pdbx_description
1 polymer ?
#
loop_
_entity_poly.entity_id
_entity_poly.type
_entity_poly.pdbx_seq_one_letter_code
_entity_poly.pdbx_strand_id
1 'polypeptide(L)'
;AGVMHFPGFHPDAAALLLERKVVGIVVDTLSLDYGASRDFATHYRWLPAGRWGLEGAANLGQLPEKGATIVVGGPKIEGATGGPSGVFALV
;
A
#
# COMPACT_ATOMS: atom_id res chain seq x y z
N ALA A 1 -14.74 -22.06 -6.57
CA ALA A 1 -14.19 -20.74 -6.20
C ALA A 1 -13.12 -20.36 -7.22
N GLY A 2 -12.97 -19.08 -7.56
CA GLY A 2 -12.00 -18.58 -8.55
C GLY A 2 -10.70 -18.08 -7.92
N VAL A 3 -9.65 -17.95 -8.72
CA VAL A 3 -8.37 -17.32 -8.34
C VAL A 3 -8.42 -15.83 -8.71
N MET A 4 -7.97 -14.95 -7.81
CA MET A 4 -7.88 -13.52 -8.12
C MET A 4 -6.63 -13.23 -8.94
N HIS A 5 -6.76 -12.38 -9.96
CA HIS A 5 -5.65 -11.99 -10.83
C HIS A 5 -5.55 -10.46 -10.90
N PHE A 6 -4.63 -9.91 -10.12
CA PHE A 6 -4.29 -8.48 -10.12
C PHE A 6 -2.82 -8.30 -9.71
N PRO A 7 -2.16 -7.21 -10.12
CA PRO A 7 -0.77 -6.94 -9.77
C PRO A 7 -0.61 -6.51 -8.30
N GLY A 8 0.60 -6.66 -7.78
CA GLY A 8 1.01 -6.16 -6.46
C GLY A 8 2.53 -6.00 -6.41
N PHE A 9 3.05 -5.51 -5.29
CA PHE A 9 4.49 -5.40 -5.07
C PHE A 9 5.11 -6.78 -4.88
N HIS A 10 6.29 -6.98 -5.46
CA HIS A 10 7.12 -8.16 -5.15
C HIS A 10 7.85 -7.95 -3.81
N PRO A 11 8.10 -9.01 -3.01
CA PRO A 11 8.83 -8.88 -1.75
C PRO A 11 10.21 -8.22 -1.89
N ASP A 12 10.92 -8.47 -2.99
CA ASP A 12 12.22 -7.83 -3.24
C ASP A 12 12.10 -6.33 -3.52
N ALA A 13 10.99 -5.91 -4.15
CA ALA A 13 10.71 -4.48 -4.31
C ALA A 13 10.42 -3.83 -2.95
N ALA A 14 9.66 -4.49 -2.08
CA ALA A 14 9.44 -4.04 -0.72
C ALA A 14 10.77 -3.92 0.06
N ALA A 15 11.69 -4.87 -0.11
CA ALA A 15 13.03 -4.82 0.47
C ALA A 15 13.79 -3.54 0.07
N LEU A 16 13.84 -3.26 -1.24
CA LEU A 16 14.51 -2.10 -1.79
C LEU A 16 13.90 -0.79 -1.28
N LEU A 17 12.58 -0.72 -1.16
CA LEU A 17 11.88 0.46 -0.65
C LEU A 17 12.16 0.70 0.84
N LEU A 18 12.31 -0.37 1.63
CA LEU A 18 12.72 -0.27 3.04
C LEU A 18 14.14 0.29 3.17
N GLU A 19 15.08 -0.18 2.35
CA GLU A 19 16.46 0.36 2.31
C GLU A 19 16.47 1.85 1.94
N ARG A 20 15.57 2.25 1.04
CA ARG A 20 15.35 3.66 0.65
C ARG A 20 14.56 4.47 1.68
N LYS A 21 14.21 3.88 2.82
CA LYS A 21 13.47 4.52 3.92
C LYS A 21 12.10 5.06 3.49
N VAL A 22 11.47 4.45 2.49
CA VAL A 22 10.10 4.80 2.08
C VAL A 22 9.15 4.49 3.24
N VAL A 23 8.21 5.41 3.50
CA VAL A 23 7.33 5.36 4.67
C VAL A 23 6.02 4.63 4.41
N GLY A 24 5.58 4.58 3.14
CA GLY A 24 4.36 3.91 2.72
C GLY A 24 4.37 3.51 1.26
N ILE A 25 3.56 2.50 0.92
CA ILE A 25 3.30 2.08 -0.46
C ILE A 25 1.80 2.12 -0.74
N VAL A 26 1.45 2.31 -2.01
CA VAL A 26 0.08 2.49 -2.46
C VAL A 26 -0.18 1.60 -3.66
N VAL A 27 -1.31 0.90 -3.65
CA VAL A 27 -1.85 0.17 -4.79
C VAL A 27 -3.30 0.58 -5.04
N ASP A 28 -3.73 0.52 -6.30
CA ASP A 28 -5.14 0.65 -6.71
C ASP A 28 -5.88 -0.70 -6.70
N THR A 29 -5.16 -1.79 -6.43
CA THR A 29 -5.71 -3.15 -6.30
C THR A 29 -6.15 -3.46 -4.87
N LEU A 30 -6.73 -4.66 -4.69
CA LEU A 30 -7.27 -5.13 -3.40
C LEU A 30 -6.22 -5.64 -2.42
N SER A 31 -4.93 -5.64 -2.80
CA SER A 31 -3.86 -6.09 -1.91
C SER A 31 -2.51 -5.50 -2.29
N LEU A 32 -1.64 -5.23 -1.31
CA LEU A 32 -0.22 -4.93 -1.57
C LEU A 32 0.49 -6.09 -2.29
N ASP A 33 0.05 -7.33 -2.06
CA ASP A 33 0.50 -8.53 -2.75
C ASP A 33 -0.28 -8.77 -4.04
N TYR A 34 0.26 -9.56 -4.96
CA TYR A 34 -0.47 -9.96 -6.17
C TYR A 34 -1.64 -10.89 -5.84
N GLY A 35 -2.69 -10.86 -6.66
CA GLY A 35 -3.98 -11.48 -6.30
C GLY A 35 -3.97 -13.00 -6.08
N ALA A 36 -3.03 -13.72 -6.69
CA ALA A 36 -2.89 -15.16 -6.50
C ALA A 36 -1.94 -15.53 -5.34
N SER A 37 -1.39 -14.55 -4.61
CA SER A 37 -0.59 -14.78 -3.41
C SER A 37 -1.42 -15.49 -2.35
N ARG A 38 -0.77 -16.41 -1.63
CA ARG A 38 -1.36 -17.14 -0.49
C ARG A 38 -0.57 -16.96 0.80
N ASP A 39 0.64 -16.44 0.68
CA ASP A 39 1.60 -16.25 1.76
C ASP A 39 1.75 -14.78 2.16
N PHE A 40 1.27 -13.83 1.34
CA PHE A 40 1.31 -12.39 1.59
C PHE A 40 2.73 -11.90 1.95
N ALA A 41 3.72 -12.42 1.23
CA ALA A 41 5.12 -12.17 1.50
C ALA A 41 5.49 -10.68 1.49
N THR A 42 4.80 -9.85 0.69
CA THR A 42 5.02 -8.40 0.70
C THR A 42 4.45 -7.77 1.98
N HIS A 43 3.25 -8.13 2.42
CA HIS A 43 2.71 -7.68 3.71
C HIS A 43 3.67 -7.99 4.86
N TYR A 44 4.12 -9.24 4.97
CA TYR A 44 4.97 -9.68 6.08
C TYR A 44 6.37 -9.07 6.04
N ARG A 45 6.85 -8.67 4.86
CA ARG A 45 8.11 -7.94 4.76
C ARG A 45 7.95 -6.45 5.07
N TRP A 46 6.83 -5.84 4.67
CA TRP A 46 6.63 -4.40 4.70
C TRP A 46 6.08 -3.89 6.04
N LEU A 47 4.94 -4.42 6.50
CA LEU A 47 4.20 -3.87 7.64
C LEU A 47 4.93 -4.01 8.99
N PRO A 48 5.59 -5.15 9.31
CA PRO A 48 6.34 -5.28 10.56
C PRO A 48 7.51 -4.30 10.69
N ALA A 49 7.96 -3.69 9.59
CA ALA A 49 9.00 -2.66 9.61
C ALA A 49 8.47 -1.26 10.02
N GLY A 50 7.24 -1.18 10.56
CA GLY A 50 6.62 0.08 11.00
C GLY A 50 6.22 0.99 9.85
N ARG A 51 5.96 0.41 8.67
CA ARG A 51 5.51 1.13 7.47
C ARG A 51 4.01 0.95 7.27
N TRP A 52 3.40 1.86 6.53
CA TRP A 52 1.97 1.79 6.20
C TRP A 52 1.75 1.37 4.74
N GLY A 53 0.56 0.85 4.45
CA GLY A 53 0.11 0.52 3.10
C GLY A 53 -1.27 1.11 2.84
N LEU A 54 -1.55 1.50 1.60
CA LEU A 54 -2.86 1.91 1.13
C LEU A 54 -3.28 1.03 -0.05
N GLU A 55 -4.45 0.44 0.07
CA GLU A 55 -5.06 -0.43 -0.94
C GLU A 55 -6.33 0.23 -1.49
N GLY A 56 -6.71 -0.13 -2.72
CA GLY A 56 -7.90 0.42 -3.37
C GLY A 56 -7.83 1.93 -3.64
N ALA A 57 -6.63 2.48 -3.87
CA ALA A 57 -6.48 3.89 -4.23
C ALA A 57 -7.13 4.21 -5.59
N ALA A 58 -7.63 5.42 -5.73
CA ALA A 58 -8.21 5.94 -6.97
C ALA A 58 -7.39 7.10 -7.53
N ASN A 59 -7.58 7.41 -8.82
CA ASN A 59 -7.03 8.59 -9.49
C ASN A 59 -5.49 8.74 -9.48
N LEU A 60 -4.73 7.66 -9.25
CA LEU A 60 -3.26 7.72 -9.24
C LEU A 60 -2.67 8.27 -10.55
N GLY A 61 -3.32 8.01 -11.69
CA GLY A 61 -2.91 8.54 -12.99
C GLY A 61 -3.08 10.06 -13.17
N GLN A 62 -3.68 10.76 -12.20
CA GLN A 62 -3.77 12.23 -12.18
C GLN A 62 -2.61 12.88 -11.41
N LEU A 63 -1.78 12.10 -10.73
CA LEU A 63 -0.65 12.61 -9.95
C LEU A 63 0.58 12.82 -10.83
N PRO A 64 1.39 13.87 -10.60
CA PRO A 64 2.71 13.96 -11.21
C PRO A 64 3.63 12.87 -10.63
N GLU A 65 4.67 12.50 -11.39
CA GLU A 65 5.65 11.49 -10.93
C GLU A 65 6.34 11.88 -9.62
N LYS A 66 6.48 13.19 -9.35
CA LYS A 66 7.09 13.77 -8.13
C LYS A 66 6.44 15.11 -7.79
N GLY A 67 6.54 15.50 -6.51
CA GLY A 67 6.13 16.82 -6.01
C GLY A 67 4.78 16.82 -5.29
N ALA A 68 3.91 15.84 -5.55
CA ALA A 68 2.65 15.71 -4.83
C ALA A 68 2.86 15.29 -3.37
N THR A 69 2.01 15.80 -2.48
CA THR A 69 1.92 15.38 -1.08
C THR A 69 0.64 14.60 -0.86
N ILE A 70 0.74 13.34 -0.41
CA ILE A 70 -0.41 12.50 -0.09
C ILE A 70 -0.75 12.65 1.40
N VAL A 71 -2.02 12.89 1.70
CA VAL A 71 -2.56 12.89 3.06
C VAL A 71 -3.41 11.63 3.23
N VAL A 72 -3.01 10.78 4.18
CA VAL A 72 -3.69 9.51 4.50
C VAL A 72 -4.34 9.63 5.88
N GLY A 73 -5.65 9.85 5.92
CA GLY A 73 -6.40 9.91 7.17
C GLY A 73 -6.82 8.52 7.65
N GLY A 74 -6.26 8.05 8.77
CA GLY A 74 -6.62 6.77 9.38
C GLY A 74 -7.65 6.92 10.53
N PRO A 75 -8.55 5.96 10.73
CA PRO A 75 -9.49 5.99 11.85
C PRO A 75 -8.75 5.80 13.18
N LYS A 76 -9.12 6.58 14.20
CA LYS A 76 -8.52 6.50 15.54
C LYS A 76 -9.28 5.49 16.41
N ILE A 77 -9.14 4.22 16.07
CA ILE A 77 -9.78 3.09 16.78
C ILE A 77 -8.73 2.36 17.61
N GLU A 78 -9.03 2.07 18.87
CA GLU A 78 -8.13 1.35 19.77
C GLU A 78 -7.80 -0.05 19.22
N GLY A 79 -6.52 -0.39 19.14
CA GLY A 79 -6.05 -1.69 18.66
C GLY A 79 -6.24 -1.96 17.16
N ALA A 80 -6.65 -0.96 16.36
CA ALA A 80 -6.86 -1.15 14.93
C ALA A 80 -5.56 -1.44 14.18
N THR A 81 -5.60 -2.43 13.29
CA THR A 81 -4.51 -2.80 12.38
C THR A 81 -4.58 -2.08 11.03
N GLY A 82 -5.69 -1.39 10.77
CA GLY A 82 -5.99 -0.67 9.54
C GLY A 82 -7.45 -0.21 9.52
N GLY A 83 -7.87 0.43 8.44
CA GLY A 83 -9.27 0.82 8.27
C GLY A 83 -9.49 1.72 7.05
N PRO A 84 -10.77 1.96 6.68
CA PRO A 84 -11.10 2.87 5.59
C PRO A 84 -10.53 4.24 5.87
N SER A 85 -9.93 4.86 4.85
CA SER A 85 -9.17 6.08 5.00
C SER A 85 -9.70 7.17 4.06
N GLY A 86 -9.81 8.39 4.57
CA GLY A 86 -9.99 9.58 3.75
C GLY A 86 -8.64 9.99 3.17
N VAL A 87 -8.45 9.81 1.86
CA VAL A 87 -7.18 10.06 1.18
C VAL A 87 -7.33 11.18 0.15
N PHE A 88 -6.41 12.15 0.17
CA PHE A 88 -6.32 13.19 -0.84
C PHE A 88 -4.86 13.52 -1.14
N ALA A 89 -4.62 14.13 -2.31
CA ALA A 89 -3.31 14.58 -2.73
C ALA A 89 -3.32 16.09 -2.96
N LEU A 90 -2.25 16.76 -2.53
CA LEU A 90 -1.94 18.14 -2.85
C LEU A 90 -0.90 18.12 -3.97
N VAL A 91 -1.22 18.74 -5.10
CA VAL A 91 -0.39 18.75 -6.33
C VAL A 91 0.13 20.15 -6.60
#